data_AF-A0A9D9WQG7-F1
#
_entry.id   AF-A0A9D9WQG7-F1
#
_cell.length_a   1.000
_cell.length_b   1.000
_cell.length_c   1.000
_cell.angle_alpha   90.00
_cell.angle_beta   90.00
_cell.angle_gamma   90.00
#
_symmetry.space_group_name_H-M   'P 1'
#
loop_
_entity.id
_entity.type
_entity.pdbx_description
1 polymer ?
#
loop_
_entity_poly.entity_id
_entity_poly.type
_entity_poly.pdbx_seq_one_letter_code
_entity_poly.pdbx_strand_id
1 'polypeptide(L)'
;MKRTLLAAIAAVVTLAAGIGIVQNQHHGMGEAFAQNAPASVAAPPGTPMPEASAVDQDAPYMEACAREGLNESECVGRLIWFKATGGNERFHTYTFQQRIGVLVDWFRVLRADQRDDRFWAWGIINDPACCKPGDPDCPAKSADETYGFDWCPGDDVLLKYVGKAGYVDPACGLKDAGLDPDDPHSQGGKADQRHSACDLKFGTSTGALGLRKFPNPRFDAAKWQALNGGNASWAGFNATKAAATGI
;
A
#
# COMPACT_ATOMS: atom_id res chain seq x y z
N MET A 1 -67.39 -32.19 6.48
CA MET A 1 -65.93 -32.10 6.68
C MET A 1 -65.13 -31.80 5.39
N LYS A 2 -65.62 -30.95 4.47
CA LYS A 2 -64.88 -30.65 3.21
C LYS A 2 -64.63 -29.16 2.92
N ARG A 3 -65.35 -28.23 3.54
CA ARG A 3 -65.19 -26.78 3.25
C ARG A 3 -64.26 -26.06 4.23
N THR A 4 -64.27 -26.45 5.50
CA THR A 4 -63.40 -25.88 6.55
C THR A 4 -61.94 -26.30 6.38
N LEU A 5 -61.68 -27.54 5.92
CA LEU A 5 -60.31 -28.00 5.66
C LEU A 5 -59.68 -27.28 4.46
N LEU A 6 -60.45 -27.03 3.39
CA LEU A 6 -59.99 -26.28 2.21
C LEU A 6 -59.71 -24.82 2.53
N ALA A 7 -60.53 -24.18 3.37
CA ALA A 7 -60.28 -22.81 3.84
C ALA A 7 -59.03 -22.71 4.72
N ALA A 8 -58.80 -23.69 5.61
CA ALA A 8 -57.60 -23.75 6.44
C ALA A 8 -56.33 -23.97 5.60
N ILE A 9 -56.38 -24.86 4.61
CA ILE A 9 -55.24 -25.10 3.69
C ILE A 9 -54.97 -23.85 2.84
N ALA A 10 -56.00 -23.19 2.32
CA ALA A 10 -55.84 -21.95 1.56
C ALA A 10 -55.22 -20.82 2.40
N ALA A 11 -55.61 -20.69 3.67
CA ALA A 11 -55.04 -19.71 4.59
C ALA A 11 -53.57 -20.00 4.97
N VAL A 12 -53.20 -21.28 5.08
CA VAL A 12 -51.81 -21.68 5.36
C VAL A 12 -50.92 -21.47 4.13
N VAL A 13 -51.42 -21.73 2.91
CA VAL A 13 -50.66 -21.49 1.68
C VAL A 13 -50.46 -19.99 1.42
N THR A 14 -51.46 -19.14 1.70
CA THR A 14 -51.27 -17.67 1.58
C THR A 14 -50.35 -17.09 2.65
N LEU A 15 -50.37 -17.61 3.88
CA LEU A 15 -49.38 -17.21 4.90
C LEU A 15 -47.96 -17.70 4.55
N ALA A 16 -47.80 -18.93 4.07
CA ALA A 16 -46.49 -19.47 3.71
C ALA A 16 -45.89 -18.77 2.47
N ALA A 17 -46.72 -18.44 1.47
CA ALA A 17 -46.30 -17.63 0.32
C ALA A 17 -45.99 -16.18 0.73
N GLY A 18 -46.77 -15.59 1.64
CA GLY A 18 -46.52 -14.25 2.17
C GLY A 18 -45.21 -14.16 2.96
N ILE A 19 -44.92 -15.15 3.82
CA ILE A 19 -43.67 -15.20 4.60
C ILE A 19 -42.47 -15.49 3.69
N GLY A 20 -42.62 -16.38 2.70
CA GLY A 20 -41.58 -16.67 1.71
C GLY A 20 -41.23 -15.48 0.81
N ILE A 21 -42.22 -14.65 0.43
CA ILE A 21 -41.99 -13.43 -0.36
C ILE A 21 -41.35 -12.32 0.49
N VAL A 22 -41.71 -12.21 1.78
CA VAL A 22 -41.12 -11.22 2.70
C VAL A 22 -39.68 -11.58 3.12
N GLN A 23 -39.37 -12.87 3.27
CA GLN A 23 -38.01 -13.33 3.58
C GLN A 23 -37.07 -13.27 2.36
N ASN A 24 -37.58 -13.46 1.13
CA ASN A 24 -36.75 -13.36 -0.08
C ASN A 24 -36.53 -11.91 -0.57
N GLN A 25 -37.17 -10.92 0.06
CA GLN A 25 -36.93 -9.49 -0.19
C GLN A 25 -35.86 -8.87 0.73
N HIS A 26 -35.29 -9.63 1.68
CA HIS A 26 -34.29 -9.14 2.65
C HIS A 26 -32.87 -9.69 2.44
N HIS A 27 -32.57 -10.25 1.27
CA HIS A 27 -31.19 -10.49 0.83
C HIS A 27 -30.86 -9.64 -0.40
N GLY A 28 -31.16 -8.35 -0.32
CA GLY A 28 -30.29 -7.37 -0.93
C GLY A 28 -28.96 -7.47 -0.19
N MET A 29 -28.00 -8.19 -0.77
CA MET A 29 -26.60 -7.97 -0.42
C MET A 29 -26.38 -6.47 -0.54
N GLY A 30 -26.18 -5.80 0.61
CA GLY A 30 -25.78 -4.42 0.60
C GLY A 30 -24.52 -4.35 -0.24
N GLU A 31 -24.62 -3.74 -1.41
CA GLU A 31 -23.45 -3.22 -2.07
C GLU A 31 -22.82 -2.26 -1.07
N ALA A 32 -21.72 -2.69 -0.45
CA ALA A 32 -20.86 -1.83 0.35
C ALA A 32 -20.12 -0.88 -0.60
N PHE A 33 -20.85 -0.06 -1.34
CA PHE A 33 -20.33 1.18 -1.86
C PHE A 33 -20.26 2.14 -0.69
N ALA A 34 -19.04 2.51 -0.32
CA ALA A 34 -18.77 3.56 0.64
C ALA A 34 -19.50 4.85 0.23
N GLN A 35 -20.67 5.11 0.80
CA GLN A 35 -21.31 6.41 0.72
C GLN A 35 -20.55 7.35 1.65
N ASN A 36 -19.65 8.14 1.08
CA ASN A 36 -19.05 9.28 1.76
C ASN A 36 -20.17 10.26 2.12
N ALA A 37 -20.28 10.60 3.41
CA ALA A 37 -21.12 11.71 3.85
C ALA A 37 -20.69 13.00 3.11
N PRO A 38 -21.60 13.88 2.69
CA PRO A 38 -21.22 15.13 2.05
C PRO A 38 -20.52 16.02 3.07
N ALA A 39 -19.20 16.17 2.92
CA ALA A 39 -18.43 17.15 3.64
C ALA A 39 -18.86 18.55 3.22
N SER A 40 -19.11 19.41 4.22
CA SER A 40 -19.19 20.85 4.09
C SER A 40 -18.01 21.38 3.24
N VAL A 41 -18.32 22.08 2.14
CA VAL A 41 -17.31 22.61 1.22
C VAL A 41 -16.69 23.87 1.82
N ALA A 42 -15.60 23.69 2.56
CA ALA A 42 -14.60 24.75 2.70
C ALA A 42 -13.82 24.89 1.38
N ALA A 43 -13.34 26.09 1.08
CA ALA A 43 -12.54 26.40 -0.12
C ALA A 43 -11.40 25.37 -0.32
N PRO A 44 -11.06 25.01 -1.58
CA PRO A 44 -10.12 23.93 -1.84
C PRO A 44 -8.75 24.26 -1.21
N PRO A 45 -8.23 23.46 -0.27
CA PRO A 45 -6.83 23.54 0.08
C PRO A 45 -6.02 23.26 -1.20
N GLY A 46 -4.90 23.96 -1.39
CA GLY A 46 -3.95 23.61 -2.45
C GLY A 46 -3.60 22.12 -2.38
N THR A 47 -3.24 21.51 -3.51
CA THR A 47 -2.85 20.10 -3.58
C THR A 47 -1.86 19.79 -2.45
N PRO A 48 -2.17 18.84 -1.55
CA PRO A 48 -1.27 18.48 -0.45
C PRO A 48 0.10 18.10 -1.01
N MET A 49 1.15 18.73 -0.48
CA MET A 49 2.54 18.45 -0.87
C MET A 49 3.16 17.42 0.10
N PRO A 50 4.06 16.55 -0.37
CA PRO A 50 4.80 15.66 0.52
C PRO A 50 5.69 16.45 1.50
N GLU A 51 5.90 15.85 2.67
CA GLU A 51 6.87 16.37 3.65
C GLU A 51 8.29 16.35 3.06
N ALA A 52 9.09 17.37 3.37
CA ALA A 52 10.42 17.56 2.76
C ALA A 52 11.33 16.33 2.92
N SER A 53 11.39 15.74 4.13
CA SER A 53 12.25 14.55 4.37
C SER A 53 11.78 13.28 3.64
N ALA A 54 10.52 13.23 3.19
CA ALA A 54 10.07 12.18 2.28
C ALA A 54 10.57 12.39 0.85
N VAL A 55 10.82 13.64 0.43
CA VAL A 55 11.39 13.97 -0.89
C VAL A 55 12.92 13.91 -0.87
N ASP A 56 13.56 14.18 0.27
CA ASP A 56 15.02 14.19 0.42
C ASP A 56 15.69 12.86 0.07
N GLN A 57 14.94 11.74 0.03
CA GLN A 57 15.41 10.47 -0.52
C GLN A 57 15.82 10.55 -2.01
N ASP A 58 15.50 11.64 -2.71
CA ASP A 58 15.90 11.92 -4.10
C ASP A 58 17.28 12.57 -4.19
N ALA A 59 17.78 13.20 -3.12
CA ALA A 59 19.01 14.00 -3.17
C ALA A 59 20.25 13.20 -3.65
N PRO A 60 20.52 11.96 -3.17
CA PRO A 60 21.65 11.19 -3.68
C PRO A 60 21.56 10.86 -5.17
N TYR A 61 20.33 10.74 -5.70
CA TYR A 61 20.11 10.47 -7.13
C TYR A 61 20.40 11.72 -7.95
N MET A 62 19.96 12.90 -7.48
CA MET A 62 20.24 14.18 -8.12
C MET A 62 21.74 14.50 -8.14
N GLU A 63 22.46 14.20 -7.05
CA GLU A 63 23.91 14.33 -6.98
C GLU A 63 24.62 13.39 -7.98
N ALA A 64 24.15 12.15 -8.10
CA ALA A 64 24.68 11.20 -9.08
C ALA A 64 24.43 11.66 -10.52
N CYS A 65 23.23 12.16 -10.82
CA CYS A 65 22.91 12.74 -12.14
C CYS A 65 23.83 13.91 -12.49
N ALA A 66 24.03 14.83 -11.55
CA ALA A 66 24.90 15.98 -11.75
C ALA A 66 26.36 15.56 -12.02
N ARG A 67 26.86 14.56 -11.28
CA ARG A 67 28.20 13.99 -11.49
C ARG A 67 28.34 13.32 -12.86
N GLU A 68 27.28 12.69 -13.36
CA GLU A 68 27.26 12.01 -14.65
C GLU A 68 26.95 12.95 -15.83
N GLY A 69 26.61 14.21 -15.56
CA GLY A 69 26.28 15.20 -16.58
C GLY A 69 24.94 14.95 -17.28
N LEU A 70 24.00 14.28 -16.60
CA LEU A 70 22.68 14.01 -17.16
C LEU A 70 21.84 15.28 -17.23
N ASN A 71 21.01 15.37 -18.27
CA ASN A 71 20.01 16.43 -18.37
C ASN A 71 18.81 16.16 -17.43
N GLU A 72 17.92 17.15 -17.30
CA GLU A 72 16.76 17.07 -16.40
C GLU A 72 15.85 15.87 -16.72
N SER A 73 15.59 15.62 -18.00
CA SER A 73 14.73 14.51 -18.45
C SER A 73 15.36 13.15 -18.14
N GLU A 74 16.66 12.99 -18.39
CA GLU A 74 17.40 11.77 -18.06
C GLU A 74 17.40 11.50 -16.56
N CYS A 75 17.58 12.54 -15.75
CA CYS A 75 17.63 12.39 -14.30
C CYS A 75 16.25 12.07 -13.70
N VAL A 76 15.20 12.79 -14.11
CA VAL A 76 13.83 12.50 -13.69
C VAL A 76 13.40 11.11 -14.15
N GLY A 77 13.71 10.74 -15.40
CA GLY A 77 13.44 9.41 -15.94
C GLY A 77 14.12 8.30 -15.13
N ARG A 78 15.36 8.53 -14.66
CA ARG A 78 16.07 7.60 -13.77
C ARG A 78 15.39 7.46 -12.41
N LEU A 79 14.96 8.56 -11.79
CA LEU A 79 14.20 8.54 -10.53
C LEU A 79 12.90 7.74 -10.70
N ILE A 80 12.15 8.00 -11.76
CA ILE A 80 10.92 7.28 -12.10
C ILE A 80 11.20 5.79 -12.26
N TRP A 81 12.20 5.42 -13.07
CA TRP A 81 12.53 4.01 -13.31
C TRP A 81 12.90 3.28 -12.02
N PHE A 82 13.61 3.94 -11.11
CA PHE A 82 14.04 3.33 -9.85
C PHE A 82 12.93 3.23 -8.80
N LYS A 83 12.05 4.24 -8.71
CA LYS A 83 11.11 4.40 -7.58
C LYS A 83 9.66 4.09 -7.91
N ALA A 84 9.24 4.20 -9.17
CA ALA A 84 7.84 4.06 -9.52
C ALA A 84 7.34 2.64 -9.26
N THR A 85 6.25 2.54 -8.50
CA THR A 85 5.57 1.26 -8.21
C THR A 85 4.08 1.30 -8.51
N GLY A 86 3.58 2.37 -9.14
CA GLY A 86 2.21 2.48 -9.60
C GLY A 86 1.73 1.23 -10.35
N GLY A 87 0.68 0.58 -9.84
CA GLY A 87 0.07 -0.60 -10.44
C GLY A 87 0.65 -1.94 -9.94
N ASN A 88 1.84 -1.93 -9.30
CA ASN A 88 2.46 -3.15 -8.78
C ASN A 88 1.66 -3.75 -7.62
N GLU A 89 0.85 -2.96 -6.90
CA GLU A 89 0.03 -3.47 -5.81
C GLU A 89 -0.94 -4.56 -6.29
N ARG A 90 -1.51 -4.43 -7.50
CA ARG A 90 -2.40 -5.45 -8.07
C ARG A 90 -1.64 -6.69 -8.47
N PHE A 91 -0.43 -6.55 -8.98
CA PHE A 91 0.41 -7.70 -9.29
C PHE A 91 0.68 -8.53 -8.03
N HIS A 92 1.12 -7.89 -6.94
CA HIS A 92 1.49 -8.57 -5.70
C HIS A 92 0.32 -9.08 -4.86
N THR A 93 -0.84 -8.41 -4.89
CA THR A 93 -2.00 -8.81 -4.07
C THR A 93 -3.03 -9.64 -4.82
N TYR A 94 -3.26 -9.37 -6.11
CA TYR A 94 -4.25 -10.10 -6.91
C TYR A 94 -3.61 -11.26 -7.66
N THR A 95 -2.55 -11.03 -8.43
CA THR A 95 -2.02 -12.07 -9.34
C THR A 95 -1.36 -13.22 -8.58
N PHE A 96 -0.44 -12.94 -7.66
CA PHE A 96 0.21 -14.00 -6.88
C PHE A 96 -0.79 -14.86 -6.10
N GLN A 97 -1.73 -14.23 -5.40
CA GLN A 97 -2.66 -14.96 -4.55
C GLN A 97 -3.72 -15.70 -5.38
N GLN A 98 -4.33 -15.03 -6.36
CA GLN A 98 -5.49 -15.57 -7.08
C GLN A 98 -5.15 -16.37 -8.33
N ARG A 99 -4.00 -16.11 -8.97
CA ARG A 99 -3.61 -16.79 -10.22
C ARG A 99 -2.52 -17.83 -10.01
N ILE A 100 -1.58 -17.56 -9.10
CA ILE A 100 -0.47 -18.47 -8.81
C ILE A 100 -0.80 -19.33 -7.57
N GLY A 101 -1.70 -18.87 -6.69
CA GLY A 101 -2.08 -19.61 -5.48
C GLY A 101 -1.03 -19.53 -4.36
N VAL A 102 -0.13 -18.54 -4.42
CA VAL A 102 0.95 -18.37 -3.46
C VAL A 102 0.69 -17.14 -2.59
N LEU A 103 0.69 -17.34 -1.27
CA LEU A 103 0.75 -16.26 -0.30
C LEU A 103 2.22 -15.93 -0.04
N VAL A 104 2.65 -14.75 -0.46
CA VAL A 104 4.01 -14.27 -0.20
C VAL A 104 4.06 -13.67 1.20
N ASP A 105 4.80 -14.30 2.10
CA ASP A 105 5.21 -13.70 3.37
C ASP A 105 6.36 -12.72 3.10
N TRP A 106 5.99 -11.47 2.84
CA TRP A 106 6.95 -10.40 2.58
C TRP A 106 7.86 -10.11 3.77
N PHE A 107 7.39 -10.30 5.00
CA PHE A 107 8.23 -10.07 6.17
C PHE A 107 9.37 -11.09 6.23
N ARG A 108 9.10 -12.37 5.97
CA ARG A 108 10.14 -13.40 5.91
C ARG A 108 11.25 -13.07 4.90
N VAL A 109 10.90 -12.40 3.81
CA VAL A 109 11.83 -11.98 2.77
C VAL A 109 12.59 -10.71 3.15
N LEU A 110 11.91 -9.74 3.76
CA LEU A 110 12.40 -8.36 3.91
C LEU A 110 12.85 -8.00 5.33
N ARG A 111 12.72 -8.90 6.31
CA ARG A 111 13.14 -8.67 7.70
C ARG A 111 14.61 -8.24 7.82
N ALA A 112 14.86 -7.26 8.67
CA ALA A 112 16.17 -6.61 8.80
C ALA A 112 17.26 -7.53 9.37
N ASP A 113 16.91 -8.42 10.29
CA ASP A 113 17.84 -9.36 10.91
C ASP A 113 18.33 -10.47 9.95
N GLN A 114 17.76 -10.56 8.75
CA GLN A 114 18.20 -11.45 7.67
C GLN A 114 18.61 -10.67 6.40
N ARG A 115 18.84 -9.35 6.52
CA ARG A 115 19.22 -8.49 5.40
C ARG A 115 20.48 -9.01 4.67
N ASP A 116 21.48 -9.50 5.39
CA ASP A 116 22.75 -9.93 4.78
C ASP A 116 22.60 -11.27 4.03
N ASP A 117 21.64 -12.09 4.42
CA ASP A 117 21.34 -13.37 3.79
C ASP A 117 20.37 -13.23 2.60
N ARG A 118 19.76 -12.05 2.42
CA ARG A 118 18.66 -11.80 1.49
C ARG A 118 19.00 -12.14 0.03
N PHE A 119 20.23 -11.85 -0.41
CA PHE A 119 20.69 -12.19 -1.75
C PHE A 119 20.82 -13.71 -1.94
N TRP A 120 21.42 -14.41 -0.98
CA TRP A 120 21.59 -15.85 -1.05
C TRP A 120 20.27 -16.60 -0.95
N ALA A 121 19.37 -16.16 -0.07
CA ALA A 121 18.09 -16.82 0.16
C ALA A 121 17.05 -16.54 -0.95
N TRP A 122 17.06 -15.33 -1.53
CA TRP A 122 15.97 -14.86 -2.40
C TRP A 122 16.43 -14.26 -3.73
N GLY A 123 17.73 -14.08 -3.96
CA GLY A 123 18.25 -13.34 -5.13
C GLY A 123 17.95 -11.85 -5.10
N ILE A 124 17.55 -11.30 -3.95
CA ILE A 124 17.14 -9.90 -3.80
C ILE A 124 18.34 -9.05 -3.38
N ILE A 125 18.51 -7.93 -4.07
CA ILE A 125 19.57 -6.97 -3.82
C ILE A 125 19.09 -5.96 -2.77
N ASN A 126 19.92 -5.71 -1.76
CA ASN A 126 19.64 -4.72 -0.73
C ASN A 126 19.78 -3.30 -1.30
N ASP A 127 18.87 -2.42 -0.88
CA ASP A 127 18.99 -1.00 -1.14
C ASP A 127 20.14 -0.43 -0.28
N PRO A 128 21.19 0.14 -0.92
CA PRO A 128 22.36 0.65 -0.20
C PRO A 128 22.05 1.87 0.67
N ALA A 129 20.94 2.59 0.41
CA ALA A 129 20.54 3.73 1.23
C ALA A 129 19.90 3.32 2.56
N CYS A 130 19.57 2.04 2.73
CA CYS A 130 18.88 1.52 3.92
C CYS A 130 19.85 0.79 4.87
N CYS A 131 19.53 0.83 6.16
CA CYS A 131 20.31 0.23 7.24
C CYS A 131 19.47 -0.69 8.12
N LYS A 132 20.14 -1.58 8.87
CA LYS A 132 19.46 -2.36 9.92
C LYS A 132 19.25 -1.45 11.14
N PRO A 133 18.03 -1.39 11.69
CA PRO A 133 17.78 -0.67 12.94
C PRO A 133 18.72 -1.15 14.06
N GLY A 134 19.33 -0.21 14.77
CA GLY A 134 20.32 -0.50 15.82
C GLY A 134 21.79 -0.49 15.38
N ASP A 135 22.08 -0.48 14.08
CA ASP A 135 23.45 -0.26 13.60
C ASP A 135 23.95 1.17 13.98
N PRO A 136 25.26 1.39 14.17
CA PRO A 136 25.82 2.64 14.71
C PRO A 136 25.34 3.93 14.04
N ASP A 137 25.14 3.90 12.71
CA ASP A 137 24.74 5.07 11.91
C ASP A 137 23.28 4.99 11.43
N CYS A 138 22.52 4.01 11.94
CA CYS A 138 21.12 3.89 11.57
C CYS A 138 20.25 4.84 12.42
N PRO A 139 19.35 5.64 11.80
CA PRO A 139 18.47 6.53 12.55
C PRO A 139 17.53 5.77 13.51
N ALA A 140 16.96 4.65 13.06
CA ALA A 140 16.18 3.77 13.94
C ALA A 140 17.10 3.03 14.91
N LYS A 141 16.75 3.03 16.20
CA LYS A 141 17.58 2.44 17.28
C LYS A 141 17.22 1.00 17.59
N SER A 142 16.05 0.56 17.16
CA SER A 142 15.55 -0.79 17.41
C SER A 142 14.66 -1.27 16.27
N ALA A 143 14.57 -2.59 16.12
CA ALA A 143 13.66 -3.20 15.15
C ALA A 143 12.18 -2.87 15.43
N ASP A 144 11.81 -2.52 16.68
CA ASP A 144 10.45 -2.18 17.05
C ASP A 144 9.98 -0.84 16.45
N GLU A 145 10.91 0.08 16.17
CA GLU A 145 10.61 1.36 15.51
C GLU A 145 10.18 1.17 14.05
N THR A 146 10.63 0.09 13.40
CA THR A 146 10.42 -0.18 11.96
C THR A 146 9.60 -1.45 11.70
N TYR A 147 8.95 -2.01 12.73
CA TYR A 147 8.20 -3.27 12.64
C TYR A 147 9.04 -4.46 12.10
N GLY A 148 10.35 -4.44 12.38
CA GLY A 148 11.31 -5.47 11.98
C GLY A 148 11.84 -5.34 10.54
N PHE A 149 11.49 -4.29 9.82
CA PHE A 149 12.06 -3.99 8.49
C PHE A 149 13.31 -3.11 8.58
N ASP A 150 14.05 -3.02 7.47
CA ASP A 150 15.15 -2.06 7.35
C ASP A 150 14.62 -0.62 7.53
N TRP A 151 15.45 0.25 8.10
CA TRP A 151 15.20 1.69 8.08
C TRP A 151 15.74 2.27 6.77
N CYS A 152 14.96 3.13 6.13
CA CYS A 152 15.27 3.76 4.87
C CYS A 152 14.94 5.26 4.89
N PRO A 153 15.65 6.11 4.13
CA PRO A 153 15.33 7.53 3.98
C PRO A 153 13.85 7.74 3.61
N GLY A 154 13.15 8.62 4.33
CA GLY A 154 11.71 8.83 4.22
C GLY A 154 10.87 8.06 5.26
N ASP A 155 11.48 7.17 6.04
CA ASP A 155 10.79 6.45 7.14
C ASP A 155 10.41 7.32 8.31
N ASP A 156 11.19 8.36 8.57
CA ASP A 156 10.87 9.37 9.56
C ASP A 156 9.50 10.04 9.28
N VAL A 157 9.07 10.08 8.01
CA VAL A 157 7.73 10.48 7.62
C VAL A 157 6.79 9.29 7.62
N LEU A 158 7.09 8.24 6.85
CA LEU A 158 6.18 7.12 6.61
C LEU A 158 5.70 6.46 7.92
N LEU A 159 6.59 6.25 8.88
CA LEU A 159 6.27 5.56 10.13
C LEU A 159 5.28 6.35 11.01
N LYS A 160 5.23 7.69 10.90
CA LYS A 160 4.26 8.53 11.62
C LYS A 160 2.82 8.28 11.18
N TYR A 161 2.63 7.80 9.95
CA TYR A 161 1.32 7.56 9.32
C TYR A 161 0.87 6.09 9.36
N VAL A 162 1.64 5.19 9.96
CA VAL A 162 1.17 3.81 10.18
C VAL A 162 -0.07 3.84 11.07
N GLY A 163 -1.19 3.30 10.56
CA GLY A 163 -2.50 3.36 11.23
C GLY A 163 -3.20 4.71 11.18
N LYS A 164 -2.74 5.64 10.32
CA LYS A 164 -3.33 6.97 10.18
C LYS A 164 -3.49 7.36 8.71
N ALA A 165 -4.50 8.18 8.43
CA ALA A 165 -4.67 8.82 7.13
C ALA A 165 -3.78 10.07 7.00
N GLY A 166 -3.69 10.63 5.79
CA GLY A 166 -3.04 11.92 5.54
C GLY A 166 -1.60 11.84 5.02
N TYR A 167 -1.04 10.65 4.84
CA TYR A 167 0.24 10.50 4.15
C TYR A 167 0.14 10.97 2.69
N VAL A 168 1.07 11.83 2.29
CA VAL A 168 1.22 12.28 0.90
C VAL A 168 2.45 11.62 0.32
N ASP A 169 2.28 10.91 -0.79
CA ASP A 169 3.35 10.18 -1.46
C ASP A 169 4.44 11.13 -2.00
N PRO A 170 5.74 10.83 -1.86
CA PRO A 170 6.81 11.68 -2.35
C PRO A 170 6.77 11.91 -3.86
N ALA A 171 6.19 10.99 -4.65
CA ALA A 171 6.01 11.21 -6.09
C ALA A 171 5.09 12.39 -6.40
N CYS A 172 4.17 12.76 -5.49
CA CYS A 172 3.32 13.94 -5.66
C CYS A 172 4.10 15.25 -5.72
N GLY A 173 5.31 15.28 -5.15
CA GLY A 173 6.21 16.43 -5.20
C GLY A 173 7.22 16.37 -6.35
N LEU A 174 7.21 15.31 -7.16
CA LEU A 174 8.15 15.17 -8.27
C LEU A 174 7.89 16.27 -9.30
N LYS A 175 8.94 17.05 -9.56
CA LYS A 175 8.95 17.99 -10.67
C LYS A 175 9.43 17.27 -11.92
N ASP A 176 8.52 17.12 -12.86
CA ASP A 176 8.82 16.58 -14.17
C ASP A 176 9.71 17.53 -14.99
N ALA A 177 10.51 16.95 -15.89
CA ALA A 177 11.25 17.74 -16.88
C ALA A 177 10.28 18.50 -17.80
N GLY A 178 10.75 19.63 -18.33
CA GLY A 178 10.00 20.38 -19.33
C GLY A 178 9.64 19.51 -20.55
N LEU A 179 8.48 19.78 -21.16
CA LEU A 179 8.08 19.12 -22.39
C LEU A 179 9.06 19.46 -23.51
N ASP A 180 9.40 18.45 -24.32
CA ASP A 180 10.11 18.69 -25.57
C ASP A 180 9.18 19.45 -26.54
N PRO A 181 9.56 20.66 -27.01
CA PRO A 181 8.75 21.42 -27.96
C PRO A 181 8.47 20.67 -29.27
N ASP A 182 9.35 19.73 -29.64
CA ASP A 182 9.22 18.92 -30.86
C ASP A 182 8.47 17.61 -30.62
N ASP A 183 8.01 17.33 -29.39
CA ASP A 183 7.21 16.15 -29.08
C ASP A 183 5.85 16.20 -29.81
N PRO A 184 5.56 15.23 -30.70
CA PRO A 184 4.28 15.18 -31.42
C PRO A 184 3.07 14.96 -30.50
N HIS A 185 3.27 14.49 -29.26
CA HIS A 185 2.20 14.22 -28.30
C HIS A 185 1.81 15.45 -27.45
N SER A 186 2.69 16.44 -27.33
CA SER A 186 2.48 17.65 -26.52
C SER A 186 1.72 18.78 -27.24
N GLN A 187 1.24 18.54 -28.47
CA GLN A 187 0.68 19.57 -29.36
C GLN A 187 1.65 20.75 -29.59
N GLY A 188 2.95 20.45 -29.73
CA GLY A 188 4.01 21.46 -29.86
C GLY A 188 4.28 22.20 -28.56
N GLY A 189 4.33 21.48 -27.44
CA GLY A 189 4.58 22.00 -26.08
C GLY A 189 3.39 22.74 -25.45
N LYS A 190 2.21 22.71 -26.05
CA LYS A 190 1.03 23.49 -25.61
C LYS A 190 0.14 22.77 -24.62
N ALA A 191 0.22 21.43 -24.57
CA ALA A 191 -0.58 20.63 -23.68
C ALA A 191 0.27 19.52 -23.06
N ASP A 192 0.41 19.56 -21.73
CA ASP A 192 0.97 18.43 -20.98
C ASP A 192 -0.13 17.39 -20.78
N GLN A 193 0.01 16.24 -21.43
CA GLN A 193 -0.92 15.10 -21.31
C GLN A 193 -0.41 14.04 -20.34
N ARG A 194 0.71 14.29 -19.64
CA ARG A 194 1.22 13.36 -18.63
C ARG A 194 0.24 13.25 -17.47
N HIS A 195 0.17 12.05 -16.91
CA HIS A 195 -0.60 11.81 -15.68
C HIS A 195 0.06 12.50 -14.49
N SER A 196 -0.68 12.62 -13.38
CA SER A 196 -0.12 13.14 -12.15
C SER A 196 1.05 12.28 -11.68
N ALA A 197 2.16 12.91 -11.30
CA ALA A 197 3.30 12.21 -10.73
C ALA A 197 2.93 11.41 -9.45
N CYS A 198 1.88 11.82 -8.72
CA CYS A 198 1.33 11.02 -7.62
C CYS A 198 0.99 9.57 -8.02
N ASP A 199 0.60 9.32 -9.28
CA ASP A 199 0.24 7.99 -9.75
C ASP A 199 1.45 7.05 -9.87
N LEU A 200 2.69 7.59 -9.83
CA LEU A 200 3.93 6.82 -9.84
C LEU A 200 4.14 6.04 -8.55
N LYS A 201 3.58 6.51 -7.42
CA LYS A 201 3.67 5.88 -6.09
C LYS A 201 5.12 5.53 -5.72
N PHE A 202 5.88 6.54 -5.29
CA PHE A 202 7.28 6.34 -4.90
C PHE A 202 7.41 5.67 -3.53
N GLY A 203 6.55 5.96 -2.56
CA GLY A 203 6.65 5.43 -1.20
C GLY A 203 8.05 5.55 -0.60
N THR A 204 8.37 4.65 0.33
CA THR A 204 9.74 4.47 0.88
C THR A 204 10.28 3.09 0.50
N SER A 205 11.60 2.91 0.43
CA SER A 205 12.21 1.60 0.19
C SER A 205 11.87 0.60 1.30
N THR A 206 11.70 -0.69 0.98
CA THR A 206 11.61 -1.75 2.00
C THR A 206 12.97 -2.21 2.51
N GLY A 207 14.06 -1.65 1.99
CA GLY A 207 15.41 -2.17 2.16
C GLY A 207 15.86 -3.06 1.02
N ALA A 208 14.97 -3.39 0.09
CA ALA A 208 15.23 -4.15 -1.13
C ALA A 208 14.97 -3.30 -2.37
N LEU A 209 15.85 -3.40 -3.37
CA LEU A 209 15.67 -2.70 -4.63
C LEU A 209 14.37 -3.10 -5.32
N GLY A 210 13.61 -2.11 -5.81
CA GLY A 210 12.35 -2.32 -6.54
C GLY A 210 11.13 -2.66 -5.67
N LEU A 211 11.26 -2.74 -4.35
CA LEU A 211 10.15 -2.95 -3.43
C LEU A 211 9.98 -1.74 -2.52
N ARG A 212 8.75 -1.23 -2.47
CA ARG A 212 8.42 0.01 -1.77
C ARG A 212 7.30 -0.24 -0.75
N LYS A 213 7.38 0.44 0.38
CA LYS A 213 6.40 0.43 1.47
C LYS A 213 5.57 1.71 1.47
N PHE A 214 4.34 1.54 1.92
CA PHE A 214 3.33 2.59 2.05
C PHE A 214 2.67 2.41 3.43
N PRO A 215 2.30 3.51 4.11
CA PRO A 215 1.58 3.38 5.37
C PRO A 215 0.21 2.75 5.12
N ASN A 216 -0.18 1.82 5.99
CA ASN A 216 -1.54 1.28 6.00
C ASN A 216 -2.39 2.09 6.99
N PRO A 217 -3.30 2.96 6.53
CA PRO A 217 -4.13 3.78 7.42
C PRO A 217 -5.11 2.96 8.26
N ARG A 218 -5.33 1.69 7.91
CA ARG A 218 -6.21 0.75 8.64
C ARG A 218 -5.46 -0.13 9.63
N PHE A 219 -4.14 0.03 9.74
CA PHE A 219 -3.34 -0.75 10.67
C PHE A 219 -3.63 -0.37 12.13
N ASP A 220 -3.69 -1.37 13.01
CA ASP A 220 -3.94 -1.20 14.44
C ASP A 220 -2.74 -1.75 15.21
N ALA A 221 -1.86 -0.84 15.66
CA ALA A 221 -0.63 -1.20 16.36
C ALA A 221 -0.89 -1.90 17.70
N ALA A 222 -1.97 -1.55 18.40
CA ALA A 222 -2.28 -2.17 19.69
C ALA A 222 -2.67 -3.65 19.51
N LYS A 223 -3.50 -3.95 18.50
CA LYS A 223 -3.83 -5.34 18.14
C LYS A 223 -2.61 -6.11 17.62
N TRP A 224 -1.76 -5.44 16.84
CA TRP A 224 -0.51 -6.03 16.35
C TRP A 224 0.39 -6.48 17.51
N GLN A 225 0.63 -5.59 18.47
CA GLN A 225 1.42 -5.88 19.67
C GLN A 225 0.79 -6.98 20.51
N ALA A 226 -0.52 -6.95 20.72
CA ALA A 226 -1.23 -7.98 21.46
C ALA A 226 -1.09 -9.38 20.81
N LEU A 227 -1.07 -9.43 19.47
CA LEU A 227 -0.89 -10.68 18.73
C LEU A 227 0.56 -11.18 18.79
N ASN A 228 1.54 -10.29 18.60
CA ASN A 228 2.91 -10.69 18.33
C ASN A 228 3.89 -10.55 19.51
N GLY A 229 3.48 -9.87 20.59
CA GLY A 229 4.34 -9.60 21.74
C GLY A 229 5.37 -8.47 21.52
N GLY A 230 5.21 -7.69 20.46
CA GLY A 230 6.09 -6.57 20.10
C GLY A 230 5.79 -6.03 18.70
N ASN A 231 6.37 -4.88 18.33
CA ASN A 231 6.18 -4.32 16.99
C ASN A 231 7.05 -5.04 15.96
N ALA A 232 8.27 -5.44 16.35
CA ALA A 232 9.21 -6.15 15.49
C ALA A 232 8.88 -7.64 15.29
N SER A 233 8.03 -8.21 16.16
CA SER A 233 7.71 -9.64 16.13
C SER A 233 6.57 -9.93 15.14
N TRP A 234 6.69 -11.06 14.46
CA TRP A 234 5.66 -11.65 13.60
C TRP A 234 5.26 -13.05 14.07
N ALA A 235 5.70 -13.45 15.27
CA ALA A 235 5.54 -14.80 15.78
C ALA A 235 4.05 -15.19 15.94
N GLY A 236 3.20 -14.25 16.36
CA GLY A 236 1.77 -14.50 16.51
C GLY A 236 1.04 -14.64 15.19
N PHE A 237 1.47 -13.89 14.17
CA PHE A 237 0.97 -14.02 12.79
C PHE A 237 1.40 -15.36 12.17
N ASN A 238 2.65 -15.76 12.39
CA ASN A 238 3.22 -17.01 11.86
C ASN A 238 2.82 -18.25 12.68
N ALA A 239 2.19 -18.08 13.84
CA ALA A 239 1.77 -19.18 14.67
C ALA A 239 0.71 -20.01 13.95
N THR A 240 0.95 -21.32 13.87
CA THR A 240 -0.06 -22.28 13.38
C THR A 240 -1.34 -22.16 14.20
N LYS A 241 -2.47 -22.18 13.50
CA LYS A 241 -3.80 -22.21 14.14
C LYS A 241 -4.37 -23.62 14.22
N ALA A 242 -3.66 -24.66 13.76
CA ALA A 242 -4.18 -26.02 13.68
C ALA A 242 -4.80 -26.53 14.99
N ALA A 243 -4.21 -26.22 16.14
CA ALA A 243 -4.79 -26.60 17.43
C ALA A 243 -6.10 -25.87 17.79
N ALA A 244 -6.29 -24.65 17.29
CA ALA A 244 -7.48 -23.83 17.54
C ALA A 244 -8.56 -24.00 16.45
N THR A 245 -8.16 -24.25 15.21
CA THR A 245 -9.07 -24.38 14.04
C THR A 245 -9.37 -25.83 13.68
N GLY A 246 -8.55 -26.79 14.11
CA GLY A 246 -8.65 -28.19 13.70
C GLY A 246 -8.30 -28.43 12.22
N ILE A 247 -7.78 -27.40 11.54
CA ILE A 247 -7.32 -27.39 10.14
C ILE A 247 -5.90 -26.87 10.13
#